data_AF-A0A7U9RFN9-F1
#
_entry.id   AF-A0A7U9RFN9-F1
#
_cell.length_a   1.000
_cell.length_b   1.000
_cell.length_c   1.000
_cell.angle_alpha   90.00
_cell.angle_beta   90.00
_cell.angle_gamma   90.00
#
_symmetry.space_group_name_H-M   'P 1'
#
loop_
_entity.id
_entity.type
_entity.pdbx_description
1 polymer ?
#
loop_
_entity_poly.entity_id
_entity_poly.type
_entity_poly.pdbx_seq_one_letter_code
_entity_poly.pdbx_strand_id
1 'polypeptide(L)' 'MKSEELRQEMLKFLEENGMKKGIVAKQTGLSSSILSSWFSGRVNLNEAEINTVQNFLKEKQARFV' A
#
# COMPACT_ATOMS: atom_id res chain seq x y z
N MET A 1 3.29 7.66 10.31
CA MET A 1 3.65 7.85 8.88
C MET A 1 2.48 8.48 8.18
N LYS A 2 2.69 9.48 7.31
CA LYS A 2 1.62 10.10 6.53
C LYS A 2 1.23 9.22 5.34
N SER A 3 0.01 9.38 4.84
CA SER A 3 -0.51 8.61 3.69
C SER A 3 0.39 8.68 2.45
N GLU A 4 0.94 9.87 2.19
CA GLU A 4 1.84 10.11 1.05
C GLU A 4 3.19 9.40 1.20
N GLU A 5 3.78 9.42 2.40
CA GLU A 5 5.04 8.72 2.68
C GLU A 5 4.87 7.20 2.49
N LEU A 6 3.78 6.66 3.06
CA LEU A 6 3.43 5.24 2.91
C LEU A 6 3.20 4.86 1.45
N ARG A 7 2.65 5.77 0.63
CA ARG A 7 2.45 5.55 -0.80
C ARG A 7 3.78 5.36 -1.52
N GLN A 8 4.75 6.23 -1.26
CA GLN A 8 6.06 6.16 -1.89
C GLN A 8 6.80 4.89 -1.49
N GLU A 9 6.80 4.55 -0.19
CA GLU A 9 7.40 3.30 0.29
C GLU A 9 6.74 2.07 -0.32
N MET A 10 5.41 2.04 -0.39
CA MET A 10 4.68 0.94 -0.99
C MET A 10 4.97 0.79 -2.49
N LEU A 11 5.00 1.90 -3.24
CA LEU A 11 5.31 1.86 -4.67
C LEU A 11 6.71 1.32 -4.92
N LYS A 12 7.70 1.81 -4.16
CA LYS A 12 9.08 1.32 -4.22
C LYS A 12 9.17 -0.16 -3.91
N PHE A 13 8.55 -0.60 -2.80
CA PHE A 13 8.53 -2.02 -2.43
C PHE A 13 7.91 -2.91 -3.51
N LEU A 14 6.78 -2.49 -4.10
CA LEU A 14 6.13 -3.24 -5.16
C LEU A 14 7.00 -3.33 -6.42
N GLU A 15 7.69 -2.25 -6.79
CA GLU A 15 8.60 -2.21 -7.94
C GLU A 15 9.82 -3.11 -7.73
N GLU A 16 10.50 -2.97 -6.59
CA GLU A 16 11.70 -3.77 -6.25
C GLU A 16 11.42 -5.27 -6.23
N ASN A 17 10.20 -5.67 -5.89
CA ASN A 17 9.79 -7.07 -5.78
C ASN A 17 8.94 -7.56 -6.96
N GLY A 18 8.76 -6.75 -8.01
CA GLY A 18 7.95 -7.11 -9.19
C GLY A 18 6.48 -7.40 -8.88
N MET A 19 5.95 -6.85 -7.79
CA MET A 19 4.59 -7.10 -7.32
C MET A 19 3.57 -6.13 -7.95
N LYS A 20 2.39 -6.67 -8.29
CA LYS A 20 1.29 -5.88 -8.86
C LYS A 20 0.51 -5.18 -7.74
N LYS A 21 0.18 -3.89 -7.93
CA LYS A 21 -0.67 -3.10 -7.01
C LYS A 21 -1.97 -3.80 -6.59
N GLY A 22 -2.56 -4.62 -7.47
CA GLY A 22 -3.76 -5.40 -7.16
C GLY A 22 -3.61 -6.43 -6.04
N ILE A 23 -2.37 -6.83 -5.69
CA ILE A 23 -2.13 -7.70 -4.54
C ILE A 23 -2.45 -6.98 -3.22
N VAL A 24 -2.21 -5.67 -3.18
CA VAL A 24 -2.48 -4.85 -2.00
C VAL A 24 -3.98 -4.88 -1.72
N ALA A 25 -4.82 -4.61 -2.73
CA ALA A 25 -6.28 -4.68 -2.60
C ALA A 25 -6.78 -6.04 -2.08
N LYS A 26 -6.25 -7.14 -2.63
CA LYS A 26 -6.64 -8.49 -2.22
C LYS A 26 -6.25 -8.83 -0.78
N GLN A 27 -5.14 -8.27 -0.29
CA GLN A 27 -4.58 -8.63 1.01
C GLN A 27 -5.04 -7.67 2.11
N THR A 28 -5.26 -6.40 1.79
CA THR A 28 -5.75 -5.39 2.74
C THR A 28 -7.27 -5.34 2.82
N GLY A 29 -7.99 -5.93 1.86
CA GLY A 29 -9.44 -5.83 1.75
C GLY A 29 -9.95 -4.45 1.33
N LEU A 30 -9.04 -3.50 1.05
CA LEU A 30 -9.41 -2.18 0.57
C LEU A 30 -9.87 -2.24 -0.87
N SER A 31 -10.83 -1.38 -1.23
CA SER A 31 -11.35 -1.35 -2.59
C SER A 31 -10.26 -0.99 -3.60
N SER A 32 -10.27 -1.69 -4.75
CA SER A 32 -9.36 -1.40 -5.86
C SER A 32 -9.46 0.04 -6.34
N SER A 33 -10.65 0.66 -6.27
CA SER A 33 -10.88 2.05 -6.68
C SER A 33 -10.19 3.05 -5.75
N ILE A 34 -10.29 2.86 -4.43
CA ILE A 34 -9.60 3.71 -3.44
C ILE A 34 -8.10 3.55 -3.60
N LEU A 35 -7.59 2.31 -3.66
CA LEU A 35 -6.15 2.07 -3.81
C LEU A 35 -5.62 2.59 -5.15
N SER A 36 -6.35 2.44 -6.25
CA SER A 36 -5.94 3.01 -7.53
C SER A 36 -5.83 4.54 -7.47
N SER A 37 -6.82 5.20 -6.87
CA SER A 37 -6.82 6.65 -6.67
C SER A 37 -5.67 7.09 -5.78
N TRP A 38 -5.45 6.36 -4.67
CA TRP A 38 -4.36 6.60 -3.73
C TRP A 38 -3.00 6.41 -4.40
N PHE A 39 -2.75 5.30 -5.11
CA PHE A 39 -1.49 5.08 -5.83
C PHE A 39 -1.19 6.17 -6.87
N SER A 40 -2.22 6.76 -7.46
CA SER A 40 -2.08 7.89 -8.40
C SER A 40 -1.88 9.25 -7.72
N GLY A 41 -1.93 9.33 -6.39
CA GLY A 41 -1.79 10.56 -5.62
C GLY A 41 -3.03 11.47 -5.63
N ARG A 42 -4.18 10.98 -6.14
CA ARG A 42 -5.42 11.78 -6.22
C ARG A 42 -6.13 11.91 -4.87
N VAL A 43 -5.96 10.94 -3.99
CA VAL A 43 -6.59 10.90 -2.66
C VAL A 43 -5.58 10.45 -1.63
N ASN A 44 -5.79 10.86 -0.38
CA ASN A 44 -5.09 10.30 0.77
C ASN A 44 -5.99 9.28 1.47
N LEU A 45 -5.36 8.23 2.01
CA LEU A 45 -6.01 7.28 2.88
C LEU A 45 -6.31 7.91 4.25
N ASN A 46 -7.39 7.47 4.88
CA ASN A 46 -7.68 7.80 6.27
C ASN A 46 -6.81 6.98 7.24
N GLU A 47 -6.85 7.29 8.54
CA GLU A 47 -6.00 6.63 9.53
C GLU A 47 -6.16 5.10 9.61
N ALA A 48 -7.40 4.59 9.50
CA ALA A 48 -7.66 3.15 9.54
C ALA A 48 -7.10 2.44 8.28
N GLU A 49 -7.25 3.06 7.12
CA GLU A 49 -6.70 2.57 5.85
C GLU A 49 -5.17 2.63 5.85
N ILE A 50 -4.57 3.71 6.36
CA ILE A 50 -3.12 3.85 6.53
C ILE A 50 -2.59 2.70 7.40
N ASN A 51 -3.21 2.46 8.55
CA ASN A 51 -2.80 1.38 9.46
C ASN A 51 -2.87 0.02 8.77
N THR A 52 -3.93 -0.24 8.00
CA THR A 52 -4.12 -1.49 7.26
C THR A 52 -3.01 -1.70 6.23
N VAL A 53 -2.74 -0.69 5.41
CA VAL A 53 -1.70 -0.78 4.36
C VAL A 53 -0.30 -0.84 4.97
N GLN A 54 -0.06 -0.12 6.07
CA GLN A 54 1.22 -0.15 6.78
C GLN A 54 1.49 -1.53 7.41
N ASN A 55 0.49 -2.18 7.99
CA ASN A 55 0.63 -3.54 8.51
C ASN A 55 0.96 -4.54 7.39
N PHE A 56 0.25 -4.45 6.26
CA PHE A 56 0.56 -5.26 5.09
C PHE A 56 2.02 -5.05 4.62
N LEU A 57 2.50 -3.80 4.55
CA LEU A 57 3.87 -3.52 4.13
C LEU A 57 4.90 -4.18 5.07
N LYS A 58 4.71 -4.01 6.39
CA LYS A 58 5.59 -4.59 7.41
C LYS A 58 5.61 -6.11 7.35
N GLU A 59 4.45 -6.75 7.21
CA GLU A 59 4.34 -8.20 7.11
C GLU A 59 5.04 -8.76 5.87
N LYS A 60 4.91 -8.06 4.72
CA LYS A 60 5.61 -8.48 3.51
C LYS A 60 7.10 -8.27 3.64
N GLN A 61 7.55 -7.10 4.08
CA GLN A 61 8.98 -6.84 4.28
C GLN A 61 9.64 -7.88 5.19
N ALA A 62 9.03 -8.23 6.34
CA ALA A 62 9.55 -9.26 7.24
C ALA A 62 9.70 -10.66 6.61
N ARG A 63 8.98 -10.94 5.51
CA ARG A 63 9.02 -12.23 4.79
C ARG A 63 10.02 -12.24 3.63
N PHE A 64 10.48 -11.07 3.18
CA PHE A 64 11.45 -10.92 2.08
C PHE A 64 12.87 -10.55 2.57
N VAL A 65 13.08 -10.46 3.89
CA VAL A 65 14.41 -10.36 4.54
C VAL A 65 14.92 -11.75 4.91
#